data_AF-A0A1B8D917-F1
#
_entry.id   AF-A0A1B8D917-F1
#
_cell.length_a   1.000
_cell.length_b   1.000
_cell.length_c   1.000
_cell.angle_alpha   90.00
_cell.angle_beta   90.00
_cell.angle_gamma   90.00
#
_symmetry.space_group_name_H-M   'P 1'
#
loop_
_entity.id
_entity.type
_entity.pdbx_description
1 polymer ?
#
loop_
_entity_poly.entity_id
_entity_poly.type
_entity_poly.pdbx_seq_one_letter_code
_entity_poly.pdbx_strand_id
1 'polypeptide(L)'
;MPWYLGGGILFVIGSALMYTIDSSSTAAQVYGFSAVGFITCAQITGITISIAIANSVFLNGAEEGIAKLMPDVPRDQIQSAIAGVGSKFVQSLPLDMRQKVLDAIIEAMSKAYVLCITAGALAIVLSLFLKRERLFVAPGLA
;
A
#
# COMPACT_ATOMS: atom_id res chain seq x y z
N MET A 1 -11.25 10.13 1.60
CA MET A 1 -9.79 10.24 1.83
C MET A 1 -9.36 11.26 2.93
N PRO A 2 -10.02 11.41 4.10
CA PRO A 2 -9.54 12.34 5.15
C PRO A 2 -8.17 11.96 5.74
N TRP A 3 -7.90 10.65 5.84
CA TRP A 3 -6.65 10.10 6.38
C TRP A 3 -5.41 10.55 5.60
N TYR A 4 -5.45 10.53 4.26
CA TYR A 4 -4.33 10.98 3.42
C TYR A 4 -4.00 12.46 3.62
N LEU A 5 -5.02 13.29 3.81
CA LEU A 5 -4.86 14.72 4.07
C LEU A 5 -4.25 14.95 5.47
N GLY A 6 -4.77 14.28 6.49
CA GLY A 6 -4.26 14.38 7.86
C GLY A 6 -2.81 13.89 7.98
N GLY A 7 -2.50 12.74 7.37
CA GLY A 7 -1.14 12.21 7.32
C GLY A 7 -0.18 13.11 6.55
N GLY A 8 -0.62 13.67 5.41
CA GLY A 8 0.17 14.61 4.62
C GLY A 8 0.52 15.91 5.36
N ILE A 9 -0.43 16.48 6.12
CA ILE A 9 -0.18 17.68 6.94
C ILE A 9 0.87 17.40 8.03
N LEU A 10 0.72 16.29 8.77
CA LEU A 10 1.70 15.88 9.78
C LEU A 10 3.09 15.64 9.18
N PHE A 11 3.16 15.05 7.98
CA PHE A 11 4.41 14.82 7.27
C PHE A 11 5.13 16.13 6.87
N VAL A 12 4.39 17.11 6.36
CA VAL A 12 4.94 18.43 6.00
C VAL A 12 5.42 19.18 7.24
N ILE A 13 4.66 19.14 8.34
CA ILE A 13 5.07 19.74 9.62
C ILE A 13 6.37 19.11 10.11
N GLY A 14 6.47 17.77 10.13
CA GLY A 14 7.69 17.06 10.52
C GLY A 14 8.90 17.41 9.63
N SER A 15 8.69 17.54 8.32
CA SER A 15 9.73 17.92 7.37
C SER A 15 10.19 19.38 7.55
N ALA A 16 9.28 20.30 7.85
CA ALA A 16 9.61 21.70 8.13
C ALA A 16 10.40 21.87 9.45
N LEU A 17 10.08 21.07 10.47
CA LEU A 17 10.85 21.02 11.72
C LEU A 17 12.27 20.46 11.53
N MET A 18 12.54 19.66 10.49
CA MET A 18 13.93 19.26 10.17
C MET A 18 14.80 20.42 9.68
N TYR A 19 14.18 21.51 9.16
CA TYR A 19 14.91 22.68 8.67
C TYR A 19 15.44 23.59 9.79
N THR A 20 15.04 23.38 11.04
CA THR A 20 15.53 24.16 12.19
C THR A 20 16.80 23.59 12.81
N ILE A 21 17.43 22.59 12.18
CA ILE A 21 18.67 21.96 12.66
C ILE A 21 19.87 22.76 12.15
N ASP A 22 20.71 23.22 13.09
CA ASP A 22 22.00 23.82 12.79
C ASP A 22 23.14 22.85 13.18
N SER A 23 24.33 23.11 12.68
CA SER A 23 25.61 22.42 12.93
C SER A 23 26.04 22.32 14.41
N SER A 24 25.35 23.01 15.32
CA SER A 24 25.53 22.97 16.78
C SER A 24 24.61 21.97 17.50
N SER A 25 23.81 21.21 16.75
CA SER A 25 22.84 20.23 17.27
C SER A 25 23.52 19.00 17.88
N THR A 26 22.94 18.44 18.94
CA THR A 26 23.49 17.26 19.63
C THR A 26 23.47 16.03 18.71
N ALA A 27 24.42 15.09 18.87
CA ALA A 27 24.46 13.84 18.09
C ALA A 27 23.11 13.09 18.12
N ALA A 28 22.39 13.16 19.25
CA ALA A 28 21.03 12.65 19.41
C ALA A 28 20.03 13.20 18.38
N GLN A 29 20.07 14.50 18.09
CA GLN A 29 19.19 15.12 17.09
C GLN A 29 19.54 14.59 15.70
N VAL A 30 20.81 14.59 15.32
CA VAL A 30 21.26 14.10 14.00
C VAL A 30 20.83 12.65 13.74
N TYR A 31 21.08 11.74 14.70
CA TYR A 31 20.65 10.34 14.57
C TYR A 31 19.13 10.16 14.53
N GLY A 32 18.38 10.93 15.33
CA GLY A 32 16.92 10.89 15.32
C GLY A 32 16.34 11.29 13.97
N PHE A 33 16.90 12.33 13.35
CA PHE A 33 16.47 12.83 12.05
C PHE A 33 16.86 11.89 10.89
N SER A 34 18.05 11.28 10.92
CA SER A 34 18.41 10.23 9.96
C SER A 34 17.47 9.03 10.06
N ALA A 35 17.11 8.60 11.27
CA ALA A 35 16.16 7.51 11.48
C ALA A 35 14.77 7.84 10.91
N VAL A 36 14.26 9.07 11.12
CA VAL A 36 13.00 9.53 10.52
C VAL A 36 13.08 9.50 8.99
N GLY A 37 14.17 9.99 8.39
CA GLY A 37 14.38 9.95 6.94
C GLY A 37 14.35 8.53 6.38
N PHE A 38 15.03 7.58 7.04
CA PHE A 38 14.98 6.16 6.67
C PHE A 38 13.57 5.57 6.77
N ILE A 39 12.83 5.88 7.83
CA ILE A 39 11.44 5.41 8.02
C ILE A 39 10.54 5.96 6.91
N THR A 40 10.64 7.26 6.59
CA THR A 40 9.88 7.87 5.51
C THR A 40 10.18 7.23 4.16
N CYS A 41 11.45 6.99 3.86
CA CYS A 41 11.86 6.35 2.61
C CYS A 41 11.25 4.94 2.52
N ALA A 42 11.35 4.16 3.59
CA ALA A 42 10.74 2.84 3.68
C ALA A 42 9.21 2.85 3.53
N GLN A 43 8.52 3.85 4.09
CA GLN A 43 7.07 4.00 3.97
C GLN A 43 6.62 4.28 2.53
N ILE A 44 7.23 5.26 1.87
CA ILE A 44 6.87 5.62 0.49
C ILE A 44 7.13 4.44 -0.45
N THR A 45 8.31 3.83 -0.37
CA THR A 45 8.66 2.67 -1.20
C THR A 45 7.76 1.47 -0.88
N GLY A 46 7.48 1.22 0.40
CA GLY A 46 6.61 0.13 0.83
C GLY A 46 5.18 0.26 0.30
N ILE A 47 4.62 1.47 0.30
CA ILE A 47 3.29 1.74 -0.26
C ILE A 47 3.30 1.48 -1.78
N THR A 48 4.29 1.98 -2.52
CA THR A 48 4.37 1.78 -3.98
C THR A 48 4.48 0.31 -4.34
N ILE A 49 5.35 -0.44 -3.68
CA ILE A 49 5.52 -1.89 -3.93
C ILE A 49 4.22 -2.64 -3.59
N SER A 50 3.60 -2.32 -2.46
CA SER A 50 2.35 -2.95 -2.04
C SER A 50 1.22 -2.70 -3.04
N ILE A 51 1.08 -1.48 -3.55
CA ILE A 51 0.09 -1.13 -4.57
C ILE A 51 0.37 -1.90 -5.86
N ALA A 52 1.63 -1.99 -6.29
CA ALA A 52 1.99 -2.73 -7.51
C ALA A 52 1.62 -4.22 -7.39
N ILE A 53 1.94 -4.86 -6.26
CA ILE A 53 1.60 -6.26 -6.00
C ILE A 53 0.08 -6.43 -5.93
N ALA A 54 -0.62 -5.57 -5.18
CA ALA A 54 -2.07 -5.62 -5.07
C ALA A 54 -2.76 -5.49 -6.44
N ASN A 55 -2.27 -4.59 -7.30
CA ASN A 55 -2.75 -4.42 -8.66
C ASN A 55 -2.53 -5.69 -9.49
N SER A 56 -1.35 -6.31 -9.41
CA SER A 56 -1.09 -7.58 -10.10
C SER A 56 -1.99 -8.71 -9.60
N VAL A 57 -2.17 -8.87 -8.28
CA VAL A 57 -3.04 -9.91 -7.71
C VAL A 57 -4.49 -9.71 -8.15
N PHE A 58 -4.97 -8.47 -8.11
CA PHE A 58 -6.32 -8.12 -8.54
C PHE A 58 -6.52 -8.38 -10.03
N LEU A 59 -5.64 -7.88 -10.90
CA LEU A 59 -5.77 -8.03 -12.35
C LEU A 59 -5.71 -9.50 -12.78
N ASN A 60 -4.77 -10.27 -12.25
CA ASN A 60 -4.67 -11.70 -12.55
C ASN A 60 -5.88 -12.48 -12.03
N GLY A 61 -6.34 -12.18 -10.81
CA GLY A 61 -7.52 -12.82 -10.23
C GLY A 61 -8.81 -12.52 -10.99
N ALA A 62 -8.97 -11.27 -11.43
CA ALA A 62 -10.11 -10.82 -12.22
C ALA A 62 -10.08 -11.42 -13.64
N GLU A 63 -8.91 -11.50 -14.27
CA GLU A 63 -8.74 -12.18 -15.56
C GLU A 63 -9.13 -13.66 -15.47
N GLU A 64 -8.64 -14.38 -14.46
CA GLU A 64 -8.95 -15.80 -14.27
C GLU A 64 -10.46 -16.02 -14.00
N GLY A 65 -11.07 -15.16 -13.18
CA GLY A 65 -12.49 -15.23 -12.87
C GLY A 65 -13.38 -14.98 -14.10
N ILE A 66 -13.05 -13.97 -14.90
CA ILE A 66 -13.81 -13.63 -16.11
C ILE A 66 -13.57 -14.65 -17.23
N ALA A 67 -12.34 -15.14 -17.40
CA ALA A 67 -12.04 -16.17 -18.41
C ALA A 67 -12.80 -17.49 -18.16
N LYS A 68 -13.06 -17.85 -16.89
CA LYS A 68 -13.90 -19.01 -16.54
C LYS A 68 -15.37 -18.80 -16.87
N LEU A 69 -15.85 -17.56 -16.81
CA LEU A 69 -17.24 -17.20 -17.10
C LEU A 69 -17.49 -17.01 -18.61
N MET A 70 -16.47 -16.56 -19.36
CA MET A 70 -16.55 -16.25 -20.77
C MET A 70 -15.30 -16.76 -21.52
N PRO A 71 -15.20 -18.07 -21.80
CA PRO A 71 -14.03 -18.65 -22.45
C PRO A 71 -13.79 -18.19 -23.90
N ASP A 72 -14.79 -17.59 -24.54
CA ASP A 72 -14.71 -17.07 -25.93
C ASP A 72 -14.09 -15.68 -26.03
N VAL A 73 -13.88 -14.97 -24.92
CA VAL A 73 -13.37 -13.59 -24.95
C VAL A 73 -11.84 -13.58 -24.78
N PRO A 74 -11.09 -12.95 -25.70
CA PRO A 74 -9.64 -12.85 -25.59
C PRO A 74 -9.21 -12.02 -24.37
N ARG A 75 -8.14 -12.47 -23.72
CA ARG A 75 -7.60 -11.92 -22.46
C ARG A 75 -7.32 -10.41 -22.52
N ASP A 76 -6.89 -9.90 -23.68
CA ASP A 76 -6.64 -8.47 -23.87
C ASP A 76 -7.91 -7.61 -23.74
N GLN A 77 -9.06 -8.11 -24.18
CA GLN A 77 -10.34 -7.43 -23.99
C GLN A 77 -10.79 -7.48 -22.53
N ILE A 78 -10.52 -8.59 -21.84
CA ILE A 78 -10.82 -8.74 -20.42
C ILE A 78 -9.99 -7.75 -19.58
N GLN A 79 -8.68 -7.66 -19.83
CA GLN A 79 -7.81 -6.70 -19.14
C GLN A 79 -8.23 -5.25 -19.43
N SER A 80 -8.57 -4.93 -20.68
CA SER A 80 -9.08 -3.61 -21.06
C SER A 80 -10.43 -3.29 -20.38
N ALA A 81 -11.30 -4.29 -20.21
CA ALA A 81 -12.58 -4.14 -19.53
C ALA A 81 -12.40 -3.88 -18.02
N ILE A 82 -11.48 -4.60 -17.36
CA ILE A 82 -11.16 -4.44 -15.93
C ILE A 82 -10.50 -3.08 -15.64
N ALA A 83 -9.60 -2.62 -16.53
CA ALA A 83 -8.84 -1.38 -16.34
C ALA A 83 -9.67 -0.07 -16.46
N GLY A 84 -10.98 -0.16 -16.71
CA GLY A 84 -11.90 0.99 -16.66
C GLY A 84 -12.66 1.29 -17.96
N VAL A 85 -12.46 0.51 -19.03
CA VAL A 85 -13.19 0.66 -20.31
C VAL A 85 -14.44 -0.24 -20.37
N GLY A 86 -14.60 -1.14 -19.40
CA GLY A 86 -15.63 -2.19 -19.39
C GLY A 86 -17.07 -1.74 -19.09
N SER A 87 -17.34 -0.46 -18.78
CA SER A 87 -18.72 -0.01 -18.51
C SER A 87 -19.68 -0.37 -19.65
N LYS A 88 -19.26 -0.19 -20.91
CA LYS A 88 -20.06 -0.56 -22.09
C LYS A 88 -20.16 -2.08 -22.29
N PHE A 89 -19.07 -2.80 -22.04
CA PHE A 89 -19.03 -4.27 -22.12
C PHE A 89 -19.95 -4.89 -21.06
N VAL A 90 -19.75 -4.55 -19.80
CA VAL A 90 -20.57 -4.99 -18.66
C VAL A 90 -22.02 -4.49 -18.75
N GLN A 91 -22.30 -3.39 -19.45
CA GLN A 91 -23.66 -2.94 -19.78
C GLN A 91 -24.32 -3.72 -20.92
N SER A 92 -23.54 -4.22 -21.88
CA SER A 92 -24.07 -5.05 -22.98
C SER A 92 -24.38 -6.50 -22.58
N LEU A 93 -23.90 -6.95 -21.43
CA LEU A 93 -24.16 -8.29 -20.91
C LEU A 93 -25.55 -8.41 -20.24
N PRO A 94 -26.21 -9.57 -20.34
CA PRO A 94 -27.45 -9.86 -19.61
C PRO A 94 -27.24 -9.80 -18.09
N LEU A 95 -28.29 -9.41 -17.36
CA LEU A 95 -28.25 -9.09 -15.92
C LEU A 95 -27.60 -10.19 -15.07
N ASP A 96 -27.87 -11.46 -15.36
CA ASP A 96 -27.29 -12.61 -14.63
C ASP A 96 -25.76 -12.73 -14.82
N MET A 97 -25.24 -12.38 -15.99
CA MET A 97 -23.81 -12.50 -16.29
C MET A 97 -23.04 -11.29 -15.77
N ARG A 98 -23.65 -10.11 -15.80
CA ARG A 98 -23.13 -8.91 -15.11
C ARG A 98 -22.91 -9.19 -13.62
N GLN A 99 -23.85 -9.86 -12.96
CA GLN A 99 -23.73 -10.15 -11.54
C GLN A 99 -22.58 -11.13 -11.25
N LYS A 100 -22.42 -12.18 -12.07
CA LYS A 100 -21.28 -13.11 -11.97
C LYS A 100 -19.92 -12.45 -12.23
N VAL A 101 -19.86 -11.50 -13.18
CA VAL A 101 -18.63 -10.73 -13.44
C VAL A 101 -18.30 -9.81 -12.25
N LEU A 102 -19.31 -9.16 -11.65
CA LEU A 102 -19.12 -8.36 -10.44
C LEU A 102 -18.64 -9.23 -9.27
N ASP A 103 -19.22 -10.41 -9.07
CA ASP A 103 -18.78 -11.35 -8.04
C ASP A 103 -17.33 -11.79 -8.25
N ALA A 104 -16.92 -12.06 -9.49
CA ALA A 104 -15.54 -12.40 -9.82
C ALA A 104 -14.55 -11.24 -9.54
N ILE A 105 -14.96 -9.99 -9.80
CA ILE A 105 -14.16 -8.80 -9.47
C ILE A 105 -14.03 -8.63 -7.95
N ILE A 106 -15.12 -8.80 -7.21
CA ILE A 106 -15.12 -8.70 -5.74
C ILE A 106 -14.22 -9.80 -5.13
N GLU A 107 -14.29 -11.02 -5.65
CA GLU A 107 -13.41 -12.13 -5.23
C GLU A 107 -11.94 -11.81 -5.51
N ALA A 108 -11.63 -11.24 -6.69
CA ALA A 108 -10.28 -10.79 -7.02
C ALA A 108 -9.80 -9.66 -6.08
N MET A 109 -10.67 -8.71 -5.71
CA MET A 109 -10.36 -7.68 -4.73
C MET A 109 -10.11 -8.27 -3.33
N SER A 110 -10.90 -9.26 -2.93
CA SER A 110 -10.73 -9.96 -1.64
C SER A 110 -9.35 -10.60 -1.53
N LYS A 111 -8.84 -11.21 -2.60
CA LYS A 111 -7.47 -11.75 -2.64
C LYS A 111 -6.40 -10.66 -2.47
N ALA A 112 -6.63 -9.45 -2.98
CA ALA A 112 -5.71 -8.34 -2.76
C ALA A 112 -5.65 -7.91 -1.27
N TYR A 113 -6.73 -8.08 -0.50
CA TYR A 113 -6.71 -7.82 0.95
C TYR A 113 -5.86 -8.81 1.75
N VAL A 114 -5.66 -10.03 1.24
CA VAL A 114 -4.76 -11.01 1.88
C VAL A 114 -3.34 -10.46 2.00
N LEU A 115 -2.89 -9.67 1.01
CA LEU A 115 -1.59 -8.99 1.04
C LEU A 115 -1.44 -8.06 2.25
N CYS A 116 -2.49 -7.30 2.60
CA CYS A 116 -2.47 -6.42 3.76
C CYS A 116 -2.38 -7.20 5.07
N ILE A 117 -3.09 -8.32 5.17
CA ILE A 117 -3.09 -9.18 6.36
C ILE A 117 -1.70 -9.80 6.55
N THR A 118 -1.10 -10.34 5.49
CA THR A 118 0.23 -10.96 5.57
C THR A 118 1.33 -9.93 5.87
N ALA A 119 1.25 -8.74 5.28
CA ALA A 119 2.16 -7.63 5.58
C ALA A 119 2.05 -7.18 7.05
N GLY A 120 0.82 -7.06 7.58
CA GLY A 120 0.59 -6.73 8.99
C GLY A 120 1.11 -7.80 9.94
N ALA A 121 0.86 -9.07 9.65
CA ALA A 121 1.40 -10.20 10.42
C ALA A 121 2.93 -10.21 10.41
N LEU A 122 3.55 -10.00 9.25
CA LEU A 122 5.00 -9.91 9.13
C LEU A 122 5.57 -8.75 9.94
N ALA A 123 4.94 -7.57 9.90
CA ALA A 123 5.36 -6.42 10.68
C ALA A 123 5.30 -6.69 12.19
N ILE A 124 4.27 -7.40 12.68
CA ILE A 124 4.16 -7.81 14.09
C ILE A 124 5.29 -8.78 14.43
N VAL A 125 5.52 -9.80 13.61
CA VAL A 125 6.60 -10.78 13.83
C VAL A 125 7.96 -10.09 13.87
N LEU A 126 8.25 -9.22 12.91
CA LEU A 126 9.51 -8.44 12.87
C LEU A 126 9.63 -7.49 14.07
N SER A 127 8.53 -6.93 14.56
CA SER A 127 8.51 -6.08 15.75
C SER A 127 8.96 -6.84 17.01
N LEU A 128 8.70 -8.15 17.10
CA LEU A 128 9.18 -8.97 18.22
C LEU A 128 10.70 -9.19 18.21
N PHE A 129 11.34 -9.10 17.04
CA PHE A 129 12.79 -9.25 16.89
C PHE A 129 13.56 -7.92 17.00
N LEU A 130 12.86 -6.78 17.06
CA LEU A 130 13.51 -5.49 17.29
C LEU A 130 14.00 -5.40 18.74
N LYS A 131 15.31 -5.16 18.90
CA LYS A 131 15.89 -4.82 20.20
C LYS A 131 15.24 -3.56 20.75
N ARG A 132 14.54 -3.70 21.89
CA ARG A 132 14.00 -2.57 22.66
C ARG A 132 15.11 -1.87 23.42
N GLU A 133 15.86 -1.02 22.72
CA GLU A 133 16.87 -0.15 23.33
C GLU A 133 16.35 1.29 23.37
N ARG A 134 16.66 2.03 24.45
CA ARG A 134 16.26 3.43 24.56
C ARG A 134 17.06 4.26 23.56
N LEU A 135 16.38 4.93 22.64
CA LEU A 135 17.00 5.76 21.59
C LEU A 135 17.84 6.92 22.16
N PHE A 136 17.58 7.32 23.41
CA PHE A 136 18.31 8.38 24.10
C PHE A 136 18.62 7.96 25.54
N VAL A 137 19.89 7.69 25.82
CA VAL A 137 20.44 7.88 27.17
C VAL A 137 20.80 9.36 27.23
N ALA A 138 20.17 10.11 28.12
CA ALA A 138 20.53 11.51 28.38
C ALA A 138 22.06 11.62 28.58
N PRO A 139 22.73 12.71 28.17
CA PRO A 139 24.06 12.98 28.68
C PRO A 139 23.89 13.14 30.20
N GLY A 140 24.30 12.11 30.93
CA GLY A 140 24.47 12.19 32.36
C GLY A 140 25.46 13.32 32.63
N LEU A 141 25.05 14.23 33.51
CA LEU A 141 25.94 15.14 34.20
C LEU A 141 27.16 14.35 34.71
N ALA A 142 28.35 14.69 34.21
CA ALA A 142 29.64 14.51 34.88
C ALA A 142 30.64 15.48 34.27
#